data_AF-A0A7V8WX94-F1
#
_entry.id   AF-A0A7V8WX94-F1
#
_cell.length_a   1.000
_cell.length_b   1.000
_cell.length_c   1.000
_cell.angle_alpha   90.00
_cell.angle_beta   90.00
_cell.angle_gamma   90.00
#
_symmetry.space_group_name_H-M   'P 1'
#
loop_
_entity.id
_entity.type
_entity.pdbx_description
1 polymer ?
#
loop_
_entity_poly.entity_id
_entity_poly.type
_entity_poly.pdbx_seq_one_letter_code
_entity_poly.pdbx_strand_id
1 'polypeptide(L)'
;MSALVLLAIGTAVVAAARSTWSPCGLSMLSTITPLRENARSGHYRSTVAWFVAGAAVGGACLGGAMAGLAALVAVLDLADGAALAIAGGLAAIGFASDLRLGGFRLPTHTRQVDDRWLDSYRRWVYGAGFGWQIGSGLSTFIVTSAVYLTVALGALSADPWFALALGTGFGLVRGVAILVGRRATTTESLMALHRTIERWSRPSRLVAAGAQAVVAAVALAVVAPVAGAVVA
;
A
#
# COMPACT_ATOMS: atom_id res chain seq x y z
N MET A 1 15.06 -17.42 0.98
CA MET A 1 13.64 -17.10 1.29
C MET A 1 13.39 -16.09 2.44
N SER A 2 14.02 -16.21 3.63
CA SER A 2 13.64 -15.43 4.84
C SER A 2 13.78 -13.90 4.71
N ALA A 3 14.83 -13.41 4.03
CA ALA A 3 15.07 -11.97 3.88
C ALA A 3 14.04 -11.31 2.95
N LEU A 4 13.72 -11.94 1.82
CA LEU A 4 12.75 -11.43 0.85
C LEU A 4 11.36 -11.27 1.49
N VAL A 5 10.95 -12.25 2.29
CA VAL A 5 9.68 -12.23 3.05
C VAL A 5 9.62 -11.02 3.99
N LEU A 6 10.66 -10.78 4.79
CA LEU A 6 10.70 -9.63 5.71
C LEU A 6 10.69 -8.29 4.96
N LEU A 7 11.45 -8.19 3.87
CA LEU A 7 11.48 -7.02 3.00
C LEU A 7 10.11 -6.77 2.36
N ALA A 8 9.41 -7.82 1.93
CA ALA A 8 8.08 -7.75 1.36
C ALA A 8 7.06 -7.23 2.37
N ILE A 9 7.05 -7.80 3.59
CA ILE A 9 6.17 -7.35 4.69
C ILE A 9 6.43 -5.89 5.03
N GLY A 10 7.70 -5.51 5.25
CA GLY A 10 8.08 -4.14 5.59
C GLY A 10 7.67 -3.15 4.49
N THR A 11 7.92 -3.49 3.23
CA THR A 11 7.54 -2.67 2.08
C THR A 11 6.02 -2.54 1.98
N ALA A 12 5.26 -3.62 2.15
CA ALA A 12 3.80 -3.62 2.12
C ALA A 12 3.21 -2.71 3.19
N VAL A 13 3.69 -2.81 4.43
CA VAL A 13 3.22 -1.97 5.55
C VAL A 13 3.53 -0.50 5.27
N VAL A 14 4.75 -0.18 4.84
CA VAL A 14 5.15 1.20 4.56
C VAL A 14 4.37 1.78 3.37
N ALA A 15 4.20 1.02 2.29
CA ALA A 15 3.43 1.43 1.12
C ALA A 15 1.95 1.67 1.46
N ALA A 16 1.36 0.75 2.23
CA ALA A 16 -0.02 0.86 2.71
C ALA A 16 -0.19 2.11 3.59
N ALA A 17 0.67 2.31 4.58
CA ALA A 17 0.63 3.47 5.46
C ALA A 17 0.80 4.79 4.67
N ARG A 18 1.77 4.85 3.75
CA ARG A 18 2.01 6.03 2.91
C ARG A 18 0.81 6.39 2.02
N SER A 19 -0.02 5.41 1.66
CA SER A 19 -1.22 5.63 0.86
C SER A 19 -2.28 6.49 1.56
N THR A 20 -2.18 6.67 2.88
CA THR A 20 -3.03 7.60 3.67
C THR A 20 -2.90 9.05 3.20
N TRP A 21 -1.71 9.44 2.74
CA TRP A 21 -1.42 10.77 2.20
C TRP A 21 -1.78 10.92 0.72
N SER A 22 -2.55 9.98 0.16
CA SER A 22 -3.12 10.16 -1.18
C SER A 22 -4.34 11.08 -1.14
N PRO A 23 -4.68 11.77 -2.25
CA PRO A 23 -5.93 12.53 -2.33
C PRO A 23 -7.17 11.69 -1.96
N CYS A 24 -7.14 10.39 -2.26
CA CYS A 24 -8.18 9.46 -1.86
C CYS A 24 -8.19 9.20 -0.35
N GLY A 25 -7.04 8.89 0.24
CA GLY A 25 -6.91 8.66 1.68
C GLY A 25 -7.34 9.87 2.52
N LEU A 26 -6.93 11.08 2.11
CA LEU A 26 -7.31 12.33 2.76
C LEU A 26 -8.81 12.63 2.64
N SER A 27 -9.39 12.39 1.45
CA SER A 27 -10.84 12.51 1.26
C SER A 27 -11.59 11.54 2.16
N MET A 28 -11.17 10.28 2.24
CA MET A 28 -11.81 9.30 3.12
C MET A 28 -11.70 9.68 4.59
N LEU A 29 -10.56 10.18 5.05
CA LEU A 29 -10.37 10.69 6.42
C LEU A 29 -11.18 11.96 6.72
N SER A 30 -11.62 12.70 5.71
CA SER A 30 -12.56 13.80 5.86
C SER A 30 -14.01 13.33 5.90
N THR A 31 -14.32 12.27 5.15
CA THR A 31 -15.68 11.82 4.83
C THR A 31 -16.22 10.79 5.82
N ILE A 32 -15.39 9.83 6.24
CA ILE A 32 -15.74 8.76 7.19
C ILE A 32 -15.17 9.15 8.56
N THR A 33 -15.89 10.00 9.26
CA THR A 33 -15.57 10.47 10.62
C THR A 33 -16.82 10.49 11.48
N PRO A 34 -16.70 10.46 12.82
CA PRO A 34 -17.86 10.62 13.69
C PRO A 34 -18.65 11.89 13.38
N LEU A 35 -17.98 13.02 13.15
CA LEU A 35 -18.62 14.29 12.77
C LEU A 35 -19.51 14.15 11.53
N ARG A 36 -18.96 13.63 10.43
CA ARG A 36 -19.70 13.51 9.16
C ARG A 36 -20.77 12.44 9.20
N GLU A 37 -20.50 11.32 9.85
CA GLU A 37 -21.48 10.24 9.97
C GLU A 37 -22.67 10.69 10.81
N ASN A 38 -22.45 11.41 11.92
CA ASN A 38 -23.54 11.97 12.73
C ASN A 38 -24.39 12.99 11.94
N ALA A 39 -23.75 13.81 11.12
CA ALA A 39 -24.45 14.76 10.24
C ALA A 39 -25.35 14.06 9.18
N ARG A 40 -25.06 12.79 8.86
CA ARG A 40 -25.88 11.93 7.97
C ARG A 40 -26.77 10.94 8.75
N SER A 41 -27.03 11.19 10.04
CA SER A 41 -27.78 10.29 10.94
C SER A 41 -27.21 8.85 10.93
N GLY A 42 -25.88 8.77 10.87
CA GLY A 42 -25.06 7.57 10.69
C GLY A 42 -24.36 7.08 11.94
N HIS A 43 -23.88 5.84 11.85
CA HIS A 43 -23.07 5.22 12.90
C HIS A 43 -21.66 4.96 12.36
N TYR A 44 -20.72 5.81 12.78
CA TYR A 44 -19.31 5.72 12.39
C TYR A 44 -18.74 4.30 12.50
N ARG A 45 -19.03 3.59 13.60
CA ARG A 45 -18.53 2.21 13.82
C ARG A 45 -18.97 1.25 12.73
N SER A 46 -20.21 1.37 12.24
CA SER A 46 -20.73 0.50 11.19
C SER A 46 -20.06 0.79 9.85
N THR A 47 -19.98 2.07 9.47
CA THR A 47 -19.34 2.49 8.21
C THR A 47 -17.87 2.08 8.17
N VAL A 48 -17.15 2.26 9.27
CA VAL A 48 -15.75 1.82 9.42
C VAL A 48 -15.62 0.31 9.33
N ALA A 49 -16.49 -0.46 9.98
CA ALA A 49 -16.43 -1.93 9.91
C ALA A 49 -16.58 -2.41 8.47
N TRP A 50 -17.55 -1.85 7.72
CA TRP A 50 -17.72 -2.15 6.31
C TRP A 50 -16.54 -1.68 5.46
N PHE A 51 -15.96 -0.52 5.75
CA PHE A 51 -14.76 -0.03 5.08
C PHE A 51 -13.56 -0.95 5.28
N VAL A 52 -13.30 -1.38 6.52
CA VAL A 52 -12.18 -2.31 6.83
C VAL A 52 -12.43 -3.67 6.19
N ALA A 53 -13.66 -4.20 6.26
CA ALA A 53 -14.01 -5.46 5.60
C ALA A 53 -13.83 -5.37 4.08
N GLY A 54 -14.32 -4.29 3.46
CA GLY A 54 -14.12 -4.02 2.05
C GLY A 54 -12.64 -3.94 1.70
N ALA A 55 -11.84 -3.24 2.50
CA ALA A 55 -10.39 -3.11 2.27
C ALA A 55 -9.64 -4.43 2.41
N ALA A 56 -10.06 -5.30 3.33
CA ALA A 56 -9.54 -6.66 3.43
C ALA A 56 -9.84 -7.46 2.15
N VAL A 57 -11.09 -7.39 1.66
CA VAL A 57 -11.48 -8.07 0.40
C VAL A 57 -10.74 -7.48 -0.80
N GLY A 58 -10.58 -6.16 -0.87
CA GLY A 58 -9.79 -5.51 -1.92
C GLY A 58 -8.32 -5.94 -1.90
N GLY A 59 -7.72 -6.00 -0.71
CA GLY A 59 -6.38 -6.53 -0.51
C GLY A 59 -6.28 -8.01 -0.90
N ALA A 60 -7.29 -8.82 -0.59
CA ALA A 60 -7.35 -10.22 -1.01
C ALA A 60 -7.48 -10.37 -2.53
N CYS A 61 -8.20 -9.48 -3.23
CA CYS A 61 -8.22 -9.46 -4.70
C CYS A 61 -6.83 -9.17 -5.27
N LEU A 62 -6.12 -8.17 -4.73
CA LEU A 62 -4.73 -7.89 -5.12
C LEU A 62 -3.82 -9.08 -4.80
N GLY A 63 -3.95 -9.64 -3.60
CA GLY A 63 -3.21 -10.80 -3.14
C GLY A 63 -3.46 -12.04 -4.00
N GLY A 64 -4.68 -12.26 -4.48
CA GLY A 64 -5.00 -13.33 -5.42
C GLY A 64 -4.30 -13.16 -6.77
N ALA A 65 -4.23 -11.93 -7.29
CA ALA A 65 -3.44 -11.65 -8.49
C ALA A 65 -1.94 -11.89 -8.24
N MET A 66 -1.42 -11.44 -7.09
CA MET A 66 -0.03 -11.70 -6.67
C MET A 66 0.24 -13.20 -6.50
N ALA A 67 -0.72 -13.96 -5.98
CA ALA A 67 -0.61 -15.42 -5.81
C ALA A 67 -0.50 -16.13 -7.16
N GLY A 68 -1.27 -15.69 -8.16
CA GLY A 68 -1.12 -16.16 -9.54
C GLY A 68 0.27 -15.87 -10.10
N LEU A 69 0.79 -14.65 -9.89
CA LEU A 69 2.16 -14.30 -10.30
C LEU A 69 3.22 -15.12 -9.54
N ALA A 70 3.04 -15.36 -8.24
CA ALA A 70 3.94 -16.17 -7.44
C ALA A 70 3.98 -17.62 -7.91
N ALA A 71 2.82 -18.19 -8.26
CA ALA A 71 2.75 -19.52 -8.87
C ALA A 71 3.49 -19.59 -10.22
N LEU A 72 3.40 -18.55 -11.05
CA LEU A 72 4.16 -18.47 -12.30
C LEU A 72 5.67 -18.35 -12.05
N VAL A 73 6.09 -17.54 -11.08
CA VAL A 73 7.51 -17.43 -10.70
C VAL A 73 8.04 -18.73 -10.13
N ALA A 74 7.23 -19.49 -9.39
CA ALA A 74 7.62 -20.81 -8.88
C ALA A 74 7.96 -21.80 -10.00
N VAL A 75 7.29 -21.70 -11.17
CA VAL A 75 7.60 -22.53 -12.35
C VAL A 75 8.98 -22.18 -12.96
N LEU A 76 9.44 -20.95 -12.78
CA LEU A 76 10.75 -20.51 -13.30
C LEU A 76 11.93 -21.01 -12.45
N ASP A 77 11.67 -21.58 -11.28
CA ASP A 77 12.66 -22.12 -10.33
C ASP A 77 13.88 -21.21 -10.15
N LEU A 78 13.61 -19.92 -9.94
CA LEU A 78 14.66 -18.92 -9.78
C LEU A 78 15.47 -19.19 -8.52
N ALA A 79 16.80 -19.19 -8.67
CA ALA A 79 17.68 -19.17 -7.51
C ALA A 79 17.38 -17.98 -6.59
N ASP A 80 17.41 -18.20 -5.27
CA ASP A 80 17.13 -17.19 -4.24
C ASP A 80 17.89 -15.86 -4.47
N GLY A 81 19.17 -15.95 -4.87
CA GLY A 81 20.00 -14.79 -5.19
C GLY A 81 19.52 -14.01 -6.41
N ALA A 82 19.02 -14.70 -7.45
CA ALA A 82 18.48 -14.06 -8.65
C ALA A 82 17.16 -13.34 -8.34
N ALA A 83 16.25 -13.97 -7.59
CA ALA A 83 15.02 -13.33 -7.14
C ALA A 83 15.30 -12.06 -6.32
N LEU A 84 16.29 -12.14 -5.42
CA LEU A 84 16.69 -10.99 -4.61
C LEU A 84 17.38 -9.89 -5.45
N ALA A 85 18.19 -10.24 -6.45
CA ALA A 85 18.79 -9.29 -7.38
C ALA A 85 17.72 -8.53 -8.18
N ILE A 86 16.72 -9.24 -8.71
CA ILE A 86 15.57 -8.64 -9.41
C ILE A 86 14.81 -7.70 -8.46
N ALA A 87 14.52 -8.15 -7.24
CA ALA A 87 13.88 -7.33 -6.21
C ALA A 87 14.67 -6.05 -5.93
N GLY A 88 16.00 -6.15 -5.83
CA GLY A 88 16.89 -5.00 -5.63
C GLY A 88 16.85 -4.01 -6.78
N GLY A 89 16.89 -4.49 -8.03
CA GLY A 89 16.78 -3.65 -9.22
C GLY A 89 15.43 -2.92 -9.30
N LEU A 90 14.33 -3.63 -9.06
CA LEU A 90 12.98 -3.04 -9.00
C LEU A 90 12.85 -2.02 -7.87
N ALA A 91 13.46 -2.29 -6.71
CA ALA A 91 13.49 -1.35 -5.59
C ALA A 91 14.29 -0.09 -5.91
N ALA A 92 15.42 -0.20 -6.61
CA ALA A 92 16.19 0.96 -7.07
C ALA A 92 15.42 1.82 -8.08
N ILE A 93 14.68 1.20 -9.02
CA ILE A 93 13.79 1.91 -9.95
C ILE A 93 12.68 2.63 -9.17
N GLY A 94 12.06 1.96 -8.21
CA GLY A 94 11.05 2.56 -7.34
C GLY A 94 11.59 3.75 -6.56
N PHE A 95 12.75 3.58 -5.92
CA PHE A 95 13.43 4.64 -5.18
C PHE A 95 13.71 5.87 -6.05
N ALA A 96 14.23 5.66 -7.26
CA ALA A 96 14.49 6.75 -8.21
C ALA A 96 13.19 7.49 -8.60
N SER A 97 12.10 6.75 -8.83
CA SER A 97 10.78 7.32 -9.12
C SER A 97 10.22 8.14 -7.95
N ASP A 98 10.31 7.63 -6.72
CA ASP A 98 9.75 8.29 -5.53
C ASP A 98 10.52 9.56 -5.15
N LEU A 99 11.82 9.59 -5.41
CA LEU A 99 12.66 10.78 -5.24
C LEU A 99 12.67 11.71 -6.46
N ARG A 100 12.05 11.30 -7.58
CA ARG A 100 12.04 12.04 -8.85
C ARG A 100 13.44 12.36 -9.37
N LEU A 101 14.36 11.41 -9.23
CA LEU A 101 15.74 11.58 -9.71
C LEU A 101 15.72 11.82 -11.22
N GLY A 102 16.33 12.92 -11.67
CA GLY A 102 16.32 13.32 -13.08
C GLY A 102 14.92 13.56 -13.66
N GLY A 103 13.91 13.82 -12.83
CA GLY A 103 12.51 13.98 -13.28
C GLY A 103 11.78 12.66 -13.56
N PHE A 104 12.42 11.51 -13.34
CA PHE A 104 11.81 10.19 -13.59
C PHE A 104 10.63 9.92 -12.65
N ARG A 105 9.56 9.34 -13.20
CA ARG A 105 8.37 8.92 -12.44
C ARG A 105 7.71 7.73 -13.10
N LEU A 106 7.43 6.69 -12.32
CA LEU A 106 6.60 5.57 -12.75
C LEU A 106 5.14 6.00 -12.96
N PRO A 107 4.36 5.25 -13.77
CA PRO A 107 2.96 5.55 -14.02
C PRO A 107 2.18 5.73 -12.72
N THR A 108 1.39 6.80 -12.65
CA THR A 108 0.50 7.05 -11.51
C THR A 108 -0.94 6.91 -11.94
N HIS A 109 -1.68 6.04 -11.26
CA HIS A 109 -3.13 6.05 -11.34
C HIS A 109 -3.65 7.24 -10.53
N THR A 110 -4.56 8.03 -11.11
CA THR A 110 -5.12 9.23 -10.48
C THR A 110 -6.64 9.19 -10.49
N ARG A 111 -7.20 8.06 -10.06
CA ARG A 111 -8.65 7.87 -9.92
C ARG A 111 -9.06 8.02 -8.46
N GLN A 112 -10.13 8.78 -8.23
CA GLN A 112 -10.81 8.88 -6.95
C GLN A 112 -11.96 7.88 -6.87
N VAL A 113 -12.36 7.50 -5.65
CA VAL A 113 -13.67 6.89 -5.44
C VAL A 113 -14.79 7.88 -5.83
N ASP A 114 -15.94 7.36 -6.22
CA ASP A 114 -17.06 8.20 -6.66
C ASP A 114 -17.81 8.78 -5.45
N ASP A 115 -17.63 10.08 -5.20
CA ASP A 115 -18.24 10.78 -4.06
C ASP A 115 -19.78 10.78 -4.14
N ARG A 116 -20.38 10.60 -5.33
CA ARG A 116 -21.85 10.49 -5.48
C ARG A 116 -22.44 9.29 -4.75
N TRP A 117 -21.62 8.29 -4.43
CA TRP A 117 -22.07 7.13 -3.68
C TRP A 117 -22.51 7.46 -2.26
N LEU A 118 -22.00 8.56 -1.69
CA LEU A 118 -22.38 9.02 -0.36
C LEU A 118 -23.85 9.42 -0.27
N ASP A 119 -24.38 9.97 -1.35
CA ASP A 119 -25.77 10.45 -1.43
C ASP A 119 -26.71 9.41 -2.06
N SER A 120 -26.16 8.46 -2.82
CA SER A 120 -26.94 7.49 -3.62
C SER A 120 -27.08 6.12 -2.97
N TYR A 121 -26.13 5.70 -2.13
CA TYR A 121 -26.08 4.33 -1.60
C TYR A 121 -26.14 4.25 -0.08
N ARG A 122 -26.58 3.09 0.40
CA ARG A 122 -26.58 2.78 1.84
C ARG A 122 -25.15 2.71 2.37
N ARG A 123 -24.99 3.04 3.66
CA ARG A 123 -23.69 3.15 4.34
C ARG A 123 -22.75 1.95 4.20
N TRP A 124 -23.30 0.75 4.24
CA TRP A 124 -22.52 -0.47 4.07
C TRP A 124 -22.02 -0.64 2.63
N VAL A 125 -22.76 -0.16 1.62
CA VAL A 125 -22.39 -0.23 0.20
C VAL A 125 -21.22 0.70 -0.07
N TYR A 126 -21.34 1.99 0.26
CA TYR A 126 -20.23 2.91 0.02
C TYR A 126 -19.05 2.60 0.95
N GLY A 127 -19.30 2.20 2.20
CA GLY A 127 -18.24 1.78 3.13
C GLY A 127 -17.42 0.63 2.54
N ALA A 128 -18.08 -0.48 2.20
CA ALA A 128 -17.40 -1.64 1.61
C ALA A 128 -16.81 -1.34 0.23
N GLY A 129 -17.50 -0.60 -0.63
CA GLY A 129 -17.04 -0.27 -1.98
C GLY A 129 -15.83 0.66 -2.00
N PHE A 130 -15.81 1.68 -1.15
CA PHE A 130 -14.63 2.54 -0.97
C PHE A 130 -13.48 1.77 -0.33
N GLY A 131 -13.79 0.96 0.69
CA GLY A 131 -12.85 0.06 1.33
C GLY A 131 -12.16 -0.84 0.31
N TRP A 132 -12.91 -1.54 -0.53
CA TRP A 132 -12.38 -2.44 -1.56
C TRP A 132 -11.48 -1.71 -2.57
N GLN A 133 -11.93 -0.56 -3.08
CA GLN A 133 -11.13 0.24 -4.02
C GLN A 133 -9.81 0.69 -3.39
N ILE A 134 -9.84 1.19 -2.15
CA ILE A 134 -8.65 1.59 -1.38
C ILE A 134 -7.75 0.37 -1.11
N GLY A 135 -8.32 -0.73 -0.62
CA GLY A 135 -7.60 -1.92 -0.20
C GLY A 135 -6.88 -2.62 -1.35
N SER A 136 -7.46 -2.58 -2.56
CA SER A 136 -6.86 -3.16 -3.77
C SER A 136 -5.54 -2.52 -4.21
N GLY A 137 -5.17 -1.34 -3.68
CA GLY A 137 -3.87 -0.73 -3.97
C GLY A 137 -3.79 0.03 -5.29
N LEU A 138 -4.43 -0.52 -6.34
CA LEU A 138 -4.24 -0.13 -7.74
C LEU A 138 -5.48 0.49 -8.38
N SER A 139 -6.64 0.46 -7.70
CA SER A 139 -7.89 1.05 -8.23
C SER A 139 -8.03 2.56 -7.99
N THR A 140 -7.16 3.12 -7.15
CA THR A 140 -7.17 4.54 -6.72
C THR A 140 -5.81 5.19 -6.90
N PHE A 141 -5.62 6.39 -6.36
CA PHE A 141 -4.32 7.06 -6.34
C PHE A 141 -3.15 6.19 -5.86
N ILE A 142 -2.11 6.10 -6.69
CA ILE A 142 -0.81 5.50 -6.33
C ILE A 142 0.19 6.63 -6.10
N VAL A 143 0.60 6.78 -4.85
CA VAL A 143 1.45 7.91 -4.38
C VAL A 143 2.88 7.52 -4.05
N THR A 144 3.19 6.22 -4.10
CA THR A 144 4.53 5.66 -3.95
C THR A 144 4.63 4.45 -4.85
N SER A 145 5.77 4.30 -5.50
CA SER A 145 6.11 3.11 -6.29
C SER A 145 6.30 1.86 -5.43
N ALA A 146 6.39 2.01 -4.10
CA ALA A 146 6.46 0.89 -3.16
C ALA A 146 5.23 -0.02 -3.25
N VAL A 147 4.07 0.46 -3.75
CA VAL A 147 2.90 -0.39 -4.04
C VAL A 147 3.22 -1.42 -5.13
N TYR A 148 3.88 -0.98 -6.21
CA TYR A 148 4.31 -1.90 -7.28
C TYR A 148 5.39 -2.85 -6.77
N LEU A 149 6.31 -2.35 -5.94
CA LEU A 149 7.33 -3.18 -5.33
C LEU A 149 6.70 -4.26 -4.43
N THR A 150 5.64 -3.96 -3.67
CA THR A 150 4.90 -4.96 -2.90
C THR A 150 4.36 -6.09 -3.77
N VAL A 151 3.77 -5.76 -4.93
CA VAL A 151 3.29 -6.77 -5.89
C VAL A 151 4.44 -7.62 -6.41
N ALA A 152 5.54 -6.99 -6.82
CA ALA A 152 6.72 -7.68 -7.31
C ALA A 152 7.35 -8.59 -6.26
N LEU A 153 7.51 -8.12 -5.02
CA LEU A 153 8.07 -8.91 -3.92
C LEU A 153 7.16 -10.08 -3.53
N GLY A 154 5.84 -9.90 -3.58
CA GLY A 154 4.89 -11.00 -3.41
C GLY A 154 5.03 -12.05 -4.50
N ALA A 155 5.17 -11.65 -5.77
CA ALA A 155 5.42 -12.58 -6.87
C ALA A 155 6.77 -13.29 -6.74
N LEU A 156 7.84 -12.56 -6.46
CA LEU A 156 9.20 -13.09 -6.32
C LEU A 156 9.36 -14.02 -5.10
N SER A 157 8.41 -14.04 -4.17
CA SER A 157 8.40 -15.00 -3.07
C SER A 157 8.20 -16.44 -3.52
N ALA A 158 7.67 -16.66 -4.72
CA ALA A 158 7.28 -17.97 -5.25
C ALA A 158 6.31 -18.77 -4.35
N ASP A 159 5.67 -18.12 -3.38
CA ASP A 159 4.68 -18.72 -2.47
C ASP A 159 3.31 -18.02 -2.67
N PRO A 160 2.33 -18.70 -3.30
CA PRO A 160 1.00 -18.16 -3.52
C PRO A 160 0.26 -17.77 -2.24
N TRP A 161 0.43 -18.54 -1.15
CA TRP A 161 -0.26 -18.27 0.12
C TRP A 161 0.33 -17.06 0.82
N PHE A 162 1.66 -16.95 0.82
CA PHE A 162 2.33 -15.75 1.31
C PHE A 162 1.92 -14.51 0.51
N ALA A 163 1.89 -14.59 -0.83
CA ALA A 163 1.49 -13.48 -1.69
C ALA A 163 0.04 -13.04 -1.42
N LEU A 164 -0.89 -13.98 -1.23
CA LEU A 164 -2.27 -13.71 -0.84
C LEU A 164 -2.35 -13.03 0.54
N ALA A 165 -1.63 -13.55 1.52
CA ALA A 165 -1.58 -12.99 2.87
C ALA A 165 -0.98 -11.58 2.88
N LEU A 166 0.06 -11.34 2.07
CA LEU A 166 0.72 -10.05 1.92
C LEU A 166 -0.21 -9.01 1.32
N GLY A 167 -0.94 -9.34 0.25
CA GLY A 167 -1.93 -8.46 -0.37
C GLY A 167 -3.10 -8.16 0.57
N THR A 168 -3.61 -9.18 1.27
CA THR A 168 -4.69 -9.02 2.26
C THR A 168 -4.24 -8.14 3.42
N GLY A 169 -3.04 -8.36 3.95
CA GLY A 169 -2.42 -7.54 4.99
C GLY A 169 -2.21 -6.10 4.55
N PHE A 170 -1.74 -5.87 3.32
CA PHE A 170 -1.64 -4.54 2.72
C PHE A 170 -3.00 -3.82 2.70
N GLY A 171 -4.06 -4.50 2.24
CA GLY A 171 -5.41 -3.96 2.23
C GLY A 171 -5.93 -3.64 3.63
N LEU A 172 -5.70 -4.53 4.60
CA LEU A 172 -6.07 -4.33 6.01
C LEU A 172 -5.37 -3.13 6.63
N VAL A 173 -4.06 -2.95 6.41
CA VAL A 173 -3.32 -1.78 6.92
C VAL A 173 -3.93 -0.48 6.37
N ARG A 174 -4.26 -0.45 5.07
CA ARG A 174 -4.96 0.71 4.47
C ARG A 174 -6.36 0.90 5.04
N GLY A 175 -7.10 -0.19 5.25
CA GLY A 175 -8.43 -0.17 5.84
C GLY A 175 -8.44 0.43 7.25
N VAL A 176 -7.54 -0.06 8.11
CA VAL A 176 -7.42 0.36 9.51
C VAL A 176 -6.92 1.80 9.65
N ALA A 177 -6.21 2.35 8.66
CA ALA A 177 -5.78 3.75 8.65
C ALA A 177 -6.96 4.74 8.81
N ILE A 178 -8.18 4.35 8.43
CA ILE A 178 -9.38 5.19 8.63
C ILE A 178 -9.68 5.47 10.12
N LEU A 179 -9.21 4.60 11.03
CA LEU A 179 -9.38 4.77 12.47
C LEU A 179 -8.61 5.97 13.02
N VAL A 180 -7.64 6.50 12.27
CA VAL A 180 -6.97 7.77 12.60
C VAL A 180 -8.00 8.91 12.72
N GLY A 181 -9.07 8.87 11.91
CA GLY A 181 -10.18 9.82 11.94
C GLY A 181 -11.14 9.68 13.12
N ARG A 182 -10.99 8.68 14.00
CA ARG A 182 -11.97 8.36 15.07
C ARG A 182 -12.21 9.49 16.08
N ARG A 183 -11.27 10.44 16.20
CA ARG A 183 -11.36 11.58 17.13
C ARG A 183 -11.89 12.85 16.47
N ALA A 184 -12.18 12.83 15.16
CA ALA A 184 -12.75 13.96 14.46
C ALA A 184 -14.27 14.04 14.72
N THR A 185 -14.63 14.49 15.93
CA THR A 185 -16.01 14.71 16.37
C THR A 185 -16.46 16.16 16.22
N THR A 186 -15.53 17.07 15.95
CA THR A 186 -15.76 18.51 15.74
C THR A 186 -14.96 19.02 14.54
N THR A 187 -15.30 20.19 14.01
CA THR A 187 -14.56 20.80 12.90
C THR A 187 -13.12 21.10 13.28
N GLU A 188 -12.87 21.56 14.51
CA GLU A 188 -11.54 21.88 15.04
C GLU A 188 -10.66 20.64 15.12
N SER A 189 -11.21 19.53 15.62
CA SER A 189 -10.49 18.25 15.70
C SER A 189 -10.21 17.67 14.31
N LEU A 190 -11.12 17.85 13.35
CA LEU A 190 -10.90 17.47 11.95
C LEU A 190 -9.78 18.31 11.30
N MET A 191 -9.78 19.63 11.51
CA MET A 191 -8.70 20.51 11.03
C MET A 191 -7.35 20.17 11.68
N ALA A 192 -7.34 19.90 13.00
CA ALA A 192 -6.14 19.49 13.71
C ALA A 192 -5.59 18.17 13.19
N LEU A 193 -6.47 17.22 12.83
CA LEU A 193 -6.09 15.97 12.17
C LEU A 193 -5.40 16.25 10.83
N HIS A 194 -6.00 17.06 9.96
CA HIS A 194 -5.42 17.41 8.66
C HIS A 194 -4.04 18.06 8.79
N ARG A 195 -3.89 19.03 9.70
CA ARG A 195 -2.59 19.64 10.00
C ARG A 195 -1.58 18.60 10.46
N THR A 196 -2.00 17.63 11.26
CA THR A 196 -1.12 16.55 11.73
C THR A 196 -0.68 15.68 10.57
N ILE A 197 -1.60 15.24 9.71
CA ILE A 197 -1.27 14.44 8.54
C ILE A 197 -0.32 15.23 7.62
N GLU A 198 -0.61 16.50 7.33
CA GLU A 198 0.22 17.32 6.45
C GLU A 198 1.67 17.46 6.98
N ARG A 199 1.87 17.65 8.29
CA ARG A 199 3.21 17.69 8.90
C ARG A 199 4.05 16.43 8.62
N TRP A 200 3.39 15.28 8.47
CA TRP A 200 4.03 13.99 8.18
C TRP A 200 4.11 13.67 6.68
N SER A 201 3.65 14.55 5.79
CA SER A 201 3.68 14.35 4.33
C SER A 201 5.09 14.11 3.78
N ARG A 202 6.05 14.96 4.15
CA ARG A 202 7.46 14.78 3.74
C ARG A 202 8.13 13.58 4.43
N PRO A 203 8.07 13.41 5.76
CA PRO A 203 8.61 12.22 6.43
C PRO A 203 8.08 10.91 5.85
N SER A 204 6.76 10.80 5.61
CA SER A 204 6.16 9.57 5.07
C SER A 204 6.71 9.22 3.69
N ARG A 205 6.95 10.21 2.81
CA ARG A 205 7.61 9.98 1.52
C ARG A 205 9.04 9.48 1.70
N LEU A 206 9.80 10.07 2.62
CA LEU A 206 11.18 9.65 2.88
C LEU A 206 11.26 8.23 3.47
N VAL A 207 10.31 7.86 4.34
CA VAL A 207 10.21 6.50 4.87
C VAL A 207 9.89 5.50 3.76
N ALA A 208 8.98 5.83 2.83
CA ALA A 208 8.68 4.99 1.68
C ALA A 208 9.89 4.77 0.76
N ALA A 209 10.59 5.85 0.39
CA ALA A 209 11.82 5.76 -0.38
C ALA A 209 12.90 4.99 0.39
N GLY A 210 13.05 5.24 1.70
CA GLY A 210 14.00 4.55 2.57
C GLY A 210 13.75 3.04 2.62
N ALA A 211 12.49 2.60 2.68
CA ALA A 211 12.15 1.17 2.62
C ALA A 211 12.63 0.53 1.30
N GLN A 212 12.45 1.22 0.16
CA GLN A 212 12.95 0.75 -1.13
C GLN A 212 14.49 0.72 -1.18
N ALA A 213 15.15 1.74 -0.62
CA ALA A 213 16.61 1.76 -0.51
C ALA A 213 17.14 0.59 0.33
N VAL A 214 16.45 0.23 1.42
CA VAL A 214 16.80 -0.95 2.24
C VAL A 214 16.69 -2.24 1.43
N VAL A 215 15.62 -2.43 0.66
CA VAL A 215 15.48 -3.60 -0.24
C VAL A 215 16.65 -3.67 -1.22
N ALA A 216 16.97 -2.56 -1.88
CA ALA A 216 18.08 -2.48 -2.83
C ALA A 216 19.44 -2.76 -2.17
N ALA A 217 19.70 -2.19 -1.00
CA ALA A 217 20.95 -2.38 -0.27
C ALA A 217 21.14 -3.83 0.21
N VAL A 218 20.09 -4.46 0.74
CA VAL A 218 20.15 -5.87 1.15
C VAL A 218 20.39 -6.77 -0.06
N ALA A 219 19.74 -6.50 -1.19
CA ALA A 219 19.99 -7.25 -2.42
C ALA A 219 21.44 -7.12 -2.91
N LEU A 220 21.98 -5.89 -2.94
CA LEU A 220 23.37 -5.65 -3.31
C LEU A 220 24.36 -6.37 -2.37
N ALA A 221 24.11 -6.36 -1.06
CA ALA A 221 24.99 -7.01 -0.09
C ALA A 221 25.06 -8.53 -0.27
N VAL A 222 23.99 -9.15 -0.74
CA VAL A 222 23.94 -10.60 -1.01
C VAL A 222 24.54 -10.96 -2.37
N VAL A 223 24.40 -10.09 -3.37
CA VAL A 223 24.87 -10.36 -4.75
C VAL A 223 26.35 -9.99 -4.96
N ALA A 224 26.85 -8.93 -4.31
CA ALA A 224 28.22 -8.45 -4.50
C ALA A 224 29.33 -9.48 -4.18
N PRO A 225 29.23 -10.30 -3.10
CA PRO A 225 30.20 -11.35 -2.83
C PRO A 225 30.24 -12.44 -3.92
N VAL A 226 29.09 -12.74 -4.54
CA VAL A 226 28.97 -13.74 -5.62
C VAL A 226 29.60 -13.21 -6.91
N ALA A 227 29.42 -11.93 -7.23
CA ALA A 227 30.05 -11.30 -8.39
C ALA A 227 31.59 -11.20 -8.24
N GLY A 228 32.07 -10.89 -7.04
CA GLY A 228 33.52 -10.85 -6.74
C GLY A 228 34.20 -12.22 -6.87
N ALA A 229 33.49 -13.31 -6.57
CA ALA A 229 34.01 -14.67 -6.70
C ALA A 229 34.00 -15.22 -8.14
N VAL A 230 33.18 -14.66 -9.04
CA VAL A 230 33.14 -15.05 -10.47
C VAL A 230 34.23 -14.34 -11.30
N VAL A 231 34.74 -13.21 -10.79
CA VAL A 231 35.76 -12.39 -11.46
C VAL A 231 37.18 -12.70 -10.96
N ALA A 232 37.33 -13.47 -9.88
CA ALA A 232 38.60 -13.92 -9.31
C ALA A 232 38.98 -15.33 -9.78
#